data_AF-A0A7C3CHD6-F1
#
_entry.id   AF-A0A7C3CHD6-F1
#
_cell.length_a   1.000
_cell.length_b   1.000
_cell.length_c   1.000
_cell.angle_alpha   90.00
_cell.angle_beta   90.00
_cell.angle_gamma   90.00
#
_symmetry.space_group_name_H-M   'P 1'
#
loop_
_entity.id
_entity.type
_entity.pdbx_description
1 polymer ?
#
loop_
_entity_poly.entity_id
_entity_poly.type
_entity_poly.pdbx_seq_one_letter_code
_entity_poly.pdbx_strand_id
1 'polypeptide(L)'
;MNFKTFFTEYGEHVPGYDVTVINEREARAAAGIFFMLGMIVIFVGIGYNHIIVARVYLAFMFVDFTVRMFSPTYSPSLLLGKFVVRNQEPDYTGGLQKRFAWTLGWLISLPMMWWFVIHWDITFYKVLVCVLCLTLMFLEATFSICVGCIIYKMIIREDPQHCPGGVCEIKQKDPIQIFNPLQKIIAILTFIGLLGGIYLFLSKTESKTFFGEFLHEMVLTPAQLKQEEEKKLDKAFENDLDDDF
;
A
#
# COMPACT_ATOMS: atom_id res chain seq x y z
N MET A 1 -8.19 -27.72 15.68
CA MET A 1 -9.11 -26.57 15.84
C MET A 1 -10.50 -26.98 15.41
N ASN A 2 -11.53 -26.67 16.19
CA ASN A 2 -12.92 -26.85 15.78
C ASN A 2 -13.24 -25.78 14.72
N PHE A 3 -14.02 -26.11 13.68
CA PHE A 3 -14.38 -25.15 12.62
C PHE A 3 -15.06 -23.91 13.20
N LYS A 4 -15.86 -24.07 14.26
CA LYS A 4 -16.55 -22.96 14.92
C LYS A 4 -15.58 -21.97 15.56
N THR A 5 -14.59 -22.46 16.31
CA THR A 5 -13.55 -21.62 16.94
C THR A 5 -12.68 -20.91 15.90
N PHE A 6 -12.44 -21.54 14.73
CA PHE A 6 -11.69 -20.89 13.66
C PHE A 6 -12.41 -19.66 13.11
N PHE A 7 -13.74 -19.63 13.03
CA PHE A 7 -14.45 -18.44 12.52
C PHE A 7 -14.78 -17.40 13.58
N THR A 8 -14.69 -17.75 14.87
CA THR A 8 -15.10 -16.89 15.99
C THR A 8 -13.95 -16.34 16.82
N GLU A 9 -12.80 -17.01 16.83
CA GLU A 9 -11.62 -16.60 17.59
C GLU A 9 -10.41 -16.51 16.68
N TYR A 10 -9.63 -15.45 16.84
CA TYR A 10 -8.40 -15.24 16.09
C TYR A 10 -7.51 -14.20 16.78
N GLY A 11 -6.28 -14.59 17.10
CA GLY A 11 -5.34 -13.77 17.87
C GLY A 11 -4.99 -14.42 19.20
N GLU A 12 -4.52 -13.60 20.14
CA GLU A 12 -4.12 -14.03 21.48
C GLU A 12 -5.17 -13.58 22.51
N HIS A 13 -5.33 -14.34 23.59
CA HIS A 13 -6.14 -13.90 24.74
C HIS A 13 -5.27 -13.06 25.68
N VAL A 14 -5.64 -11.80 25.87
CA VAL A 14 -4.96 -10.87 26.76
C VAL A 14 -5.88 -10.55 27.94
N PRO A 15 -5.40 -10.64 29.20
CA PRO A 15 -6.20 -10.27 30.36
C PRO A 15 -6.73 -8.82 30.23
N GLY A 16 -8.03 -8.62 30.43
CA GLY A 16 -8.69 -7.32 30.30
C GLY A 16 -9.37 -7.06 28.94
N TYR A 17 -9.33 -8.03 28.02
CA TYR A 17 -10.04 -7.97 26.74
C TYR A 17 -11.05 -9.11 26.62
N ASP A 18 -12.27 -8.79 26.18
CA ASP A 18 -13.37 -9.77 26.04
C ASP A 18 -13.24 -10.64 24.77
N VAL A 19 -12.37 -10.25 23.84
CA VAL A 19 -12.14 -10.93 22.56
C VAL A 19 -10.66 -11.24 22.36
N THR A 20 -10.37 -12.17 21.44
CA THR A 20 -9.01 -12.37 20.95
C THR A 20 -8.50 -11.12 20.24
N VAL A 21 -7.31 -10.68 20.63
CA VAL A 21 -6.70 -9.44 20.14
C VAL A 21 -5.37 -9.72 19.43
N ILE A 22 -4.98 -8.75 18.62
CA ILE A 22 -3.68 -8.70 17.94
C ILE A 22 -3.04 -7.36 18.25
N ASN A 23 -1.73 -7.34 18.42
CA ASN A 23 -0.97 -6.12 18.58
C ASN A 23 -0.85 -5.38 17.23
N GLU A 24 -1.54 -4.26 17.09
CA GLU A 24 -1.57 -3.41 15.91
C GLU A 24 -0.17 -2.93 15.51
N ARG A 25 0.71 -2.66 16.49
CA ARG A 25 2.08 -2.22 16.20
C ARG A 25 2.88 -3.29 15.48
N GLU A 26 2.68 -4.55 15.82
CA GLU A 26 3.32 -5.69 15.16
C GLU A 26 2.80 -5.83 13.72
N ALA A 27 1.48 -5.72 13.54
CA ALA A 27 0.85 -5.75 12.22
C ALA A 27 1.35 -4.62 11.31
N ARG A 28 1.46 -3.40 11.84
CA ARG A 28 1.97 -2.22 11.12
C ARG A 28 3.46 -2.34 10.79
N ALA A 29 4.26 -2.82 11.73
CA ALA A 29 5.69 -3.07 11.48
C ALA A 29 5.88 -4.10 10.37
N ALA A 30 5.09 -5.18 10.38
CA ALA A 30 5.15 -6.20 9.35
C ALA A 30 4.69 -5.67 7.97
N ALA A 31 3.66 -4.82 7.91
CA ALA A 31 3.25 -4.13 6.68
C ALA A 31 4.37 -3.21 6.16
N GLY A 32 5.07 -2.50 7.05
CA GLY A 32 6.22 -1.66 6.68
C GLY A 32 7.39 -2.46 6.11
N ILE A 33 7.68 -3.64 6.68
CA ILE A 33 8.71 -4.56 6.16
C ILE A 33 8.36 -5.00 4.73
N PHE A 34 7.11 -5.44 4.50
CA PHE A 34 6.68 -5.83 3.16
C PHE A 34 6.71 -4.65 2.18
N PHE A 35 6.23 -3.48 2.59
CA PHE A 35 6.30 -2.28 1.75
C PHE A 35 7.74 -1.98 1.32
N MET A 36 8.67 -1.93 2.28
CA MET A 36 10.08 -1.65 1.99
C MET A 36 10.69 -2.69 1.06
N LEU A 37 10.50 -3.98 1.34
CA LEU A 37 11.02 -5.06 0.51
C LEU A 37 10.40 -5.04 -0.89
N GLY A 38 9.10 -4.82 -0.99
CA GLY A 38 8.38 -4.72 -2.26
C GLY A 38 8.86 -3.53 -3.11
N MET A 39 9.14 -2.39 -2.49
CA MET A 39 9.73 -1.24 -3.17
C MET A 39 11.11 -1.57 -3.72
N ILE A 40 11.98 -2.21 -2.92
CA ILE A 40 13.30 -2.67 -3.38
C ILE A 40 13.16 -3.64 -4.55
N VAL A 41 12.22 -4.58 -4.48
CA VAL A 41 11.94 -5.56 -5.54
C VAL A 41 11.48 -4.88 -6.83
N ILE A 42 10.65 -3.85 -6.77
CA ILE A 42 10.24 -3.08 -7.95
C ILE A 42 11.45 -2.36 -8.55
N PHE A 43 12.25 -1.67 -7.74
CA PHE A 43 13.44 -0.97 -8.21
C PHE A 43 14.47 -1.92 -8.83
N VAL A 44 14.74 -3.06 -8.18
CA VAL A 44 15.72 -4.05 -8.67
C VAL A 44 15.17 -4.83 -9.86
N GLY A 45 13.90 -5.24 -9.80
CA GLY A 45 13.24 -6.03 -10.83
C GLY A 45 13.06 -5.25 -12.12
N ILE A 46 12.59 -4.01 -12.06
CA ILE A 46 12.43 -3.16 -13.25
C ILE A 46 13.77 -2.56 -13.68
N GLY A 47 14.58 -2.07 -12.74
CA GLY A 47 15.82 -1.36 -13.05
C GLY A 47 16.95 -2.26 -13.55
N TYR A 48 17.10 -3.46 -13.00
CA TYR A 48 18.18 -4.40 -13.33
C TYR A 48 17.68 -5.69 -14.02
N ASN A 49 16.39 -5.75 -14.36
CA ASN A 49 15.74 -6.90 -14.99
C ASN A 49 15.95 -8.23 -14.24
N HIS A 50 16.06 -8.18 -12.90
CA HIS A 50 16.41 -9.35 -12.08
C HIS A 50 15.17 -10.09 -11.57
N ILE A 51 14.63 -10.94 -12.44
CA ILE A 51 13.40 -11.73 -12.29
C ILE A 51 13.31 -12.51 -10.96
N ILE A 52 14.42 -13.10 -10.52
CA ILE A 52 14.46 -14.02 -9.36
C ILE A 52 14.06 -13.31 -8.06
N VAL A 53 14.43 -12.03 -7.91
CA VAL A 53 14.17 -11.27 -6.68
C VAL A 53 12.67 -11.07 -6.49
N ALA A 54 11.95 -10.78 -7.59
CA ALA A 54 10.49 -10.67 -7.57
C ALA A 54 9.81 -11.99 -7.25
N ARG A 55 10.30 -13.11 -7.81
CA ARG A 55 9.73 -14.44 -7.52
C ARG A 55 9.86 -14.82 -6.04
N VAL A 56 11.05 -14.63 -5.47
CA VAL A 56 11.30 -14.94 -4.05
C VAL A 56 10.44 -14.08 -3.14
N TYR A 57 10.38 -12.77 -3.41
CA TYR A 57 9.57 -11.85 -2.61
C TYR A 57 8.08 -12.20 -2.67
N LEU A 58 7.52 -12.41 -3.87
CA LEU A 58 6.09 -12.72 -4.03
C LEU A 58 5.72 -14.07 -3.44
N ALA A 59 6.59 -15.08 -3.58
CA ALA A 59 6.39 -16.38 -2.93
C ALA A 59 6.41 -16.25 -1.40
N PHE A 60 7.37 -15.50 -0.85
CA PHE A 60 7.45 -15.24 0.58
C PHE A 60 6.20 -14.49 1.09
N MET A 61 5.77 -13.44 0.39
CA MET A 61 4.58 -12.66 0.73
C MET A 61 3.32 -13.54 0.72
N PHE A 62 3.16 -14.39 -0.30
CA PHE A 62 2.04 -15.32 -0.40
C PHE A 62 2.02 -16.33 0.76
N VAL A 63 3.17 -16.95 1.06
CA VAL A 63 3.30 -17.89 2.18
C VAL A 63 3.00 -17.20 3.51
N ASP A 64 3.55 -16.02 3.72
CA ASP A 64 3.32 -15.27 4.95
C ASP A 64 1.84 -14.92 5.15
N PHE A 65 1.14 -14.43 4.12
CA PHE A 65 -0.30 -14.18 4.20
C PHE A 65 -1.11 -15.46 4.44
N THR A 66 -0.69 -16.57 3.85
CA THR A 66 -1.30 -17.88 4.09
C THR A 66 -1.14 -18.28 5.57
N VAL A 67 0.07 -18.15 6.12
CA VAL A 67 0.34 -18.45 7.53
C VAL A 67 -0.47 -17.53 8.44
N ARG A 68 -0.47 -16.22 8.17
CA ARG A 68 -1.29 -15.24 8.91
C ARG A 68 -2.73 -15.72 8.96
N MET A 69 -3.37 -16.01 7.83
CA MET A 69 -4.78 -16.43 7.78
C MET A 69 -5.12 -17.57 8.77
N PHE A 70 -4.19 -18.51 8.97
CA PHE A 70 -4.37 -19.61 9.92
C PHE A 70 -3.98 -19.25 11.36
N SER A 71 -2.82 -18.62 11.55
CA SER A 71 -2.32 -18.24 12.87
C SER A 71 -1.40 -17.00 12.78
N PRO A 72 -1.71 -15.92 13.51
CA PRO A 72 -0.86 -14.74 13.55
C PRO A 72 0.48 -15.00 14.26
N THR A 73 0.53 -15.98 15.17
CA THR A 73 1.67 -16.26 16.04
C THR A 73 2.89 -16.81 15.29
N TYR A 74 2.68 -17.43 14.12
CA TYR A 74 3.75 -18.07 13.34
C TYR A 74 4.13 -17.34 12.06
N SER A 75 3.48 -16.22 11.72
CA SER A 75 3.82 -15.47 10.52
C SER A 75 5.23 -14.88 10.63
N PRO A 76 6.15 -15.21 9.70
CA PRO A 76 7.52 -14.72 9.74
C PRO A 76 7.62 -13.19 9.83
N SER A 77 6.79 -12.48 9.07
CA SER A 77 6.79 -11.02 9.07
C SER A 77 6.22 -10.42 10.36
N LEU A 78 5.19 -11.03 10.97
CA LEU A 78 4.67 -10.60 12.28
C LEU A 78 5.70 -10.87 13.38
N LEU A 79 6.42 -11.99 13.33
CA LEU A 79 7.52 -12.29 14.25
C LEU A 79 8.65 -11.26 14.14
N LEU A 80 9.02 -10.87 12.93
CA LEU A 80 9.98 -9.78 12.70
C LEU A 80 9.44 -8.44 13.21
N GLY A 81 8.18 -8.13 12.93
CA GLY A 81 7.51 -6.94 13.45
C GLY A 81 7.56 -6.89 14.97
N LYS A 82 7.17 -7.99 15.63
CA LYS A 82 7.23 -8.19 17.08
C LYS A 82 8.63 -7.96 17.63
N PHE A 83 9.67 -8.49 16.98
CA PHE A 83 11.05 -8.24 17.40
C PHE A 83 11.41 -6.76 17.37
N VAL A 84 10.98 -6.02 16.33
CA VAL A 84 11.27 -4.59 16.17
C VAL A 84 10.51 -3.74 17.20
N VAL A 85 9.23 -4.03 17.47
CA VAL A 85 8.39 -3.19 18.35
C VAL A 85 8.26 -3.70 19.78
N ARG A 86 8.97 -4.77 20.18
CA ARG A 86 8.82 -5.43 21.51
C ARG A 86 8.99 -4.52 22.73
N ASN A 87 9.72 -3.42 22.59
CA ASN A 87 9.97 -2.47 23.69
C ASN A 87 8.95 -1.32 23.72
N GLN A 88 7.96 -1.32 22.84
CA GLN A 88 6.88 -0.33 22.79
C GLN A 88 5.66 -0.86 23.54
N GLU A 89 4.85 0.05 24.08
CA GLU A 89 3.56 -0.31 24.67
C GLU A 89 2.63 -0.91 23.60
N PRO A 90 2.10 -2.14 23.79
CA PRO A 90 1.25 -2.78 22.80
C PRO A 90 -0.06 -2.03 22.60
N ASP A 91 -0.53 -1.97 21.35
CA ASP A 91 -1.85 -1.43 21.01
C ASP A 91 -2.71 -2.58 20.48
N TYR A 92 -3.77 -2.95 21.20
CA TYR A 92 -4.53 -4.16 20.90
C TYR A 92 -5.79 -3.86 20.09
N THR A 93 -5.96 -4.60 19.01
CA THR A 93 -7.14 -4.50 18.14
C THR A 93 -7.81 -5.86 18.00
N GLY A 94 -9.13 -5.87 17.80
CA GLY A 94 -9.87 -7.12 17.61
C GLY A 94 -9.26 -7.95 16.48
N GLY A 95 -9.01 -9.24 16.70
CA GLY A 95 -8.27 -10.05 15.73
C GLY A 95 -9.08 -10.45 14.49
N LEU A 96 -10.41 -10.62 14.61
CA LEU A 96 -11.26 -11.04 13.49
C LEU A 96 -11.23 -10.06 12.30
N GLN A 97 -11.27 -8.75 12.56
CA GLN A 97 -11.15 -7.73 11.52
C GLN A 97 -9.80 -7.80 10.79
N LYS A 98 -8.71 -8.08 11.51
CA LYS A 98 -7.36 -8.20 10.91
C LYS A 98 -7.23 -9.45 10.08
N ARG A 99 -7.81 -10.55 10.54
CA ARG A 99 -7.88 -11.77 9.73
C ARG A 99 -8.59 -11.53 8.42
N PHE A 100 -9.72 -10.83 8.44
CA PHE A 100 -10.46 -10.48 7.23
C PHE A 100 -9.58 -9.65 6.28
N ALA A 101 -8.90 -8.63 6.79
CA ALA A 101 -7.96 -7.82 6.01
C ALA A 101 -6.84 -8.66 5.38
N TRP A 102 -6.25 -9.60 6.13
CA TRP A 102 -5.19 -10.48 5.60
C TRP A 102 -5.73 -11.52 4.63
N THR A 103 -6.99 -11.93 4.76
CA THR A 103 -7.65 -12.81 3.79
C THR A 103 -7.86 -12.08 2.46
N LEU A 104 -8.23 -10.79 2.49
CA LEU A 104 -8.27 -9.96 1.28
C LEU A 104 -6.88 -9.79 0.66
N GLY A 105 -5.84 -9.55 1.46
CA GLY A 105 -4.46 -9.50 0.99
C GLY A 105 -4.01 -10.80 0.34
N TRP A 106 -4.36 -11.94 0.95
CA TRP A 106 -4.10 -13.27 0.40
C TRP A 106 -4.81 -13.47 -0.95
N LEU A 107 -6.09 -13.07 -1.05
CA LEU A 107 -6.87 -13.17 -2.29
C LEU A 107 -6.25 -12.35 -3.43
N ILE A 108 -5.71 -11.16 -3.14
CA ILE A 108 -4.98 -10.34 -4.12
C ILE A 108 -3.64 -10.98 -4.50
N SER A 109 -2.97 -11.65 -3.56
CA SER A 109 -1.67 -12.28 -3.80
C SER A 109 -1.75 -13.58 -4.62
N LEU A 110 -2.90 -14.25 -4.68
CA LEU A 110 -3.12 -15.47 -5.49
C LEU A 110 -2.83 -15.27 -6.99
N PRO A 111 -3.48 -14.32 -7.70
CA PRO A 111 -3.17 -14.08 -9.10
C PRO A 111 -1.73 -13.59 -9.30
N MET A 112 -1.16 -12.86 -8.33
CA MET A 112 0.25 -12.45 -8.39
C MET A 112 1.20 -13.65 -8.33
N MET A 113 0.91 -14.63 -7.46
CA MET A 113 1.66 -15.89 -7.40
C MET A 113 1.59 -16.63 -8.75
N TRP A 114 0.41 -16.66 -9.37
CA TRP A 114 0.22 -17.29 -10.68
C TRP A 114 0.99 -16.57 -11.81
N TRP A 115 0.89 -15.23 -11.91
CA TRP A 115 1.45 -14.42 -13.00
C TRP A 115 2.92 -14.04 -12.88
N PHE A 116 3.50 -14.13 -11.69
CA PHE A 116 4.87 -13.69 -11.48
C PHE A 116 5.77 -14.76 -10.89
N VAL A 117 5.22 -15.84 -10.32
CA VAL A 117 6.05 -16.93 -9.79
C VAL A 117 5.96 -18.17 -10.67
N ILE A 118 4.74 -18.62 -10.98
CA ILE A 118 4.52 -19.85 -11.77
C ILE A 118 4.71 -19.58 -13.26
N HIS A 119 3.94 -18.63 -13.81
CA HIS A 119 4.01 -18.23 -15.22
C HIS A 119 4.57 -16.84 -15.27
N TRP A 120 5.80 -16.64 -15.74
CA TRP A 120 6.39 -15.32 -15.79
C TRP A 120 5.77 -14.48 -16.91
N ASP A 121 4.87 -13.57 -16.55
CA ASP A 121 4.22 -12.67 -17.50
C ASP A 121 4.06 -11.28 -16.87
N ILE A 122 4.98 -10.38 -17.26
CA ILE A 122 4.97 -8.99 -16.84
C ILE A 122 4.17 -8.17 -17.84
N THR A 123 3.01 -7.70 -17.40
CA THR A 123 2.21 -6.70 -18.09
C THR A 123 2.00 -5.49 -17.17
N PHE A 124 1.88 -4.30 -17.75
CA PHE A 124 1.65 -3.06 -17.02
C PHE A 124 0.50 -3.15 -16.00
N TYR A 125 -0.66 -3.66 -16.41
CA TYR A 125 -1.84 -3.81 -15.53
C TYR A 125 -1.58 -4.72 -14.32
N LYS A 126 -0.77 -5.77 -14.49
CA LYS A 126 -0.43 -6.70 -13.41
C LYS A 126 0.53 -6.07 -12.41
N VAL A 127 1.45 -5.24 -12.89
CA VAL A 127 2.34 -4.44 -12.03
C VAL A 127 1.54 -3.39 -11.25
N LEU A 128 0.50 -2.79 -11.84
CA LEU A 128 -0.36 -1.83 -11.16
C LEU A 128 -1.09 -2.46 -9.94
N VAL A 129 -1.48 -3.73 -10.03
CA VAL A 129 -2.02 -4.48 -8.88
C VAL A 129 -0.98 -4.63 -7.76
N CYS A 130 0.30 -4.84 -8.12
CA CYS A 130 1.38 -4.91 -7.13
C CYS A 130 1.60 -3.56 -6.44
N VAL A 131 1.62 -2.47 -7.21
CA VAL A 131 1.73 -1.10 -6.68
C VAL A 131 0.56 -0.81 -5.74
N LEU A 132 -0.67 -1.14 -6.14
CA LEU A 132 -1.86 -0.98 -5.30
C LEU A 132 -1.71 -1.73 -3.97
N CYS A 133 -1.27 -2.98 -4.00
CA CYS A 133 -1.04 -3.78 -2.79
C CYS A 133 0.01 -3.13 -1.86
N LEU A 134 1.13 -2.67 -2.42
CA LEU A 134 2.16 -1.96 -1.66
C LEU A 134 1.66 -0.63 -1.11
N THR A 135 0.83 0.10 -1.85
CA THR A 135 0.17 1.32 -1.35
C THR A 135 -0.72 1.01 -0.16
N LEU A 136 -1.54 -0.04 -0.21
CA LEU A 136 -2.38 -0.44 0.92
C LEU A 136 -1.55 -0.81 2.15
N MET A 137 -0.45 -1.53 1.97
CA MET A 137 0.49 -1.83 3.07
C MET A 137 1.16 -0.57 3.63
N PHE A 138 1.53 0.38 2.77
CA PHE A 138 2.09 1.66 3.19
C PHE A 138 1.12 2.48 4.03
N LEU A 139 -0.16 2.51 3.64
CA LEU A 139 -1.21 3.19 4.40
C LEU A 139 -1.38 2.58 5.80
N GLU A 140 -1.34 1.25 5.90
CA GLU A 140 -1.39 0.54 7.19
C GLU A 140 -0.14 0.83 8.04
N ALA A 141 1.05 0.74 7.45
CA ALA A 141 2.30 0.98 8.14
C ALA A 141 2.42 2.42 8.66
N THR A 142 2.24 3.41 7.79
CA THR A 142 2.52 4.82 8.07
C THR A 142 1.38 5.51 8.79
N PHE A 143 0.15 5.38 8.27
CA PHE A 143 -1.01 6.14 8.77
C PHE A 143 -1.90 5.34 9.73
N SER A 144 -1.61 4.05 9.95
CA SER A 144 -2.50 3.13 10.69
C SER A 144 -3.87 2.96 10.03
N ILE A 145 -3.95 3.20 8.71
CA ILE A 145 -5.20 3.07 7.95
C ILE A 145 -5.22 1.70 7.28
N CYS A 146 -5.96 0.76 7.89
CA CYS A 146 -6.18 -0.56 7.31
C CYS A 146 -7.50 -0.58 6.53
N VAL A 147 -7.42 -0.49 5.20
CA VAL A 147 -8.59 -0.50 4.31
C VAL A 147 -9.44 -1.77 4.48
N GLY A 148 -8.80 -2.92 4.73
CA GLY A 148 -9.50 -4.18 5.01
C GLY A 148 -10.38 -4.12 6.26
N CYS A 149 -9.89 -3.49 7.35
CA CYS A 149 -10.70 -3.28 8.55
C CYS A 149 -11.87 -2.33 8.30
N ILE A 150 -11.70 -1.30 7.46
CA ILE A 150 -12.78 -0.37 7.08
C ILE A 150 -13.88 -1.12 6.31
N ILE A 151 -13.50 -1.98 5.35
CA ILE A 151 -14.44 -2.80 4.59
C ILE A 151 -15.18 -3.76 5.54
N TYR A 152 -14.47 -4.40 6.48
CA TYR A 152 -15.07 -5.29 7.47
C TYR A 152 -16.15 -4.58 8.32
N LYS A 153 -15.83 -3.39 8.85
CA LYS A 153 -16.78 -2.55 9.59
C LYS A 153 -18.00 -2.20 8.74
N MET A 154 -17.79 -1.87 7.46
CA MET A 154 -18.89 -1.53 6.54
C MET A 154 -19.85 -2.72 6.30
N ILE A 155 -19.32 -3.94 6.22
CA ILE A 155 -20.10 -5.16 5.98
C ILE A 155 -20.89 -5.55 7.24
N ILE A 156 -20.24 -5.58 8.40
CA ILE A 156 -20.86 -6.05 9.65
C ILE A 156 -21.76 -4.98 10.27
N ARG A 157 -21.55 -3.70 9.96
CA ARG A 157 -22.33 -2.55 10.46
C ARG A 157 -22.37 -2.41 11.99
N GLU A 158 -21.53 -3.15 12.69
CA GLU A 158 -21.24 -2.98 14.12
C GLU A 158 -19.84 -2.39 14.25
N ASP A 159 -19.65 -1.56 15.27
CA ASP A 159 -18.32 -1.06 15.59
C ASP A 159 -17.45 -2.22 16.09
N PRO A 160 -16.29 -2.48 15.47
CA PRO A 160 -15.43 -3.55 15.90
C PRO A 160 -14.97 -3.31 17.34
N GLN A 161 -14.99 -4.37 18.16
CA GLN A 161 -14.52 -4.28 19.55
C GLN A 161 -13.00 -4.02 19.55
N HIS A 162 -12.58 -2.96 20.23
CA HIS A 162 -11.21 -2.44 20.29
C HIS A 162 -10.64 -2.04 18.91
N CYS A 163 -10.86 -0.78 18.54
CA CYS A 163 -10.46 -0.24 17.24
C CYS A 163 -8.99 0.25 17.23
N PRO A 164 -8.29 0.14 16.08
CA PRO A 164 -6.92 0.63 15.92
C PRO A 164 -6.76 2.08 16.36
N GLY A 165 -5.76 2.36 17.21
CA GLY A 165 -5.51 3.71 17.71
C GLY A 165 -6.63 4.32 18.56
N GLY A 166 -7.58 3.51 19.05
CA GLY A 166 -8.68 3.97 19.90
C GLY A 166 -9.69 4.87 19.18
N VAL A 167 -9.81 4.79 17.85
CA VAL A 167 -10.73 5.64 17.07
C VAL A 167 -12.22 5.44 17.39
N CYS A 168 -12.58 4.32 18.01
CA CYS A 168 -13.94 4.05 18.46
C CYS A 168 -14.21 4.57 19.88
N GLU A 169 -13.17 4.98 20.60
CA GLU A 169 -13.33 5.73 21.84
C GLU A 169 -13.55 7.21 21.48
N ILE A 170 -14.56 7.84 22.08
CA ILE A 170 -14.78 9.29 21.92
C ILE A 170 -13.65 10.02 22.66
N LYS A 171 -12.54 10.28 21.96
CA LYS A 171 -11.43 11.07 22.49
C LYS A 171 -11.60 12.53 22.12
N GLN A 172 -11.56 13.39 23.13
CA GLN A 172 -11.35 14.82 22.90
C GLN A 172 -9.94 15.00 22.35
N LYS A 173 -9.81 15.82 21.29
CA LYS A 173 -8.49 16.09 20.70
C LYS A 173 -7.64 16.84 21.72
N ASP A 174 -6.45 16.33 21.97
CA ASP A 174 -5.49 17.03 22.84
C ASP A 174 -5.14 18.40 22.24
N PRO A 175 -4.81 19.41 23.05
CA PRO A 175 -4.44 20.74 22.56
C PRO A 175 -3.33 20.72 21.50
N ILE A 176 -2.40 19.78 21.59
CA ILE A 176 -1.31 19.57 20.61
C ILE A 176 -1.80 19.11 19.22
N GLN A 177 -2.98 18.50 19.13
CA GLN A 177 -3.58 18.04 17.88
C GLN A 177 -4.37 19.14 17.16
N ILE A 178 -4.58 20.29 17.81
CA ILE A 178 -5.35 21.40 17.27
C ILE A 178 -4.40 22.40 16.60
N PHE A 179 -4.59 22.62 15.31
CA PHE A 179 -3.75 23.55 14.55
C PHE A 179 -4.07 25.01 14.87
N ASN A 180 -3.03 25.80 15.17
CA ASN A 180 -3.09 27.27 15.14
C ASN A 180 -3.36 27.75 13.70
N PRO A 181 -4.09 28.86 13.47
CA PRO A 181 -4.22 29.51 12.17
C PRO A 181 -2.94 29.54 11.31
N LEU A 182 -1.78 29.86 11.91
CA LEU A 182 -0.50 29.89 11.18
C LEU A 182 -0.07 28.48 10.74
N GLN A 183 -0.19 27.48 11.61
CA GLN A 183 0.13 26.08 11.28
C GLN A 183 -0.80 25.55 10.17
N LYS A 184 -2.07 25.95 10.14
CA LYS A 184 -2.99 25.62 9.05
C LYS A 184 -2.52 26.20 7.72
N ILE A 185 -2.12 27.47 7.70
CA ILE A 185 -1.61 28.13 6.49
C ILE A 185 -0.34 27.41 5.98
N ILE A 186 0.62 27.13 6.86
CA ILE A 186 1.86 26.43 6.50
C ILE A 186 1.53 25.04 5.92
N ALA A 187 0.64 24.28 6.57
CA ALA A 187 0.24 22.97 6.10
C ALA A 187 -0.41 23.03 4.71
N ILE A 188 -1.32 23.98 4.48
CA ILE A 188 -2.00 24.18 3.19
C ILE A 188 -1.00 24.56 2.10
N LEU A 189 -0.11 25.54 2.37
CA LEU A 189 0.90 25.97 1.39
C LEU A 189 1.87 24.86 1.04
N THR A 190 2.30 24.07 2.03
CA THR A 190 3.19 22.91 1.80
C THR A 190 2.49 21.87 0.94
N PHE A 191 1.22 21.56 1.22
CA PHE A 191 0.44 20.62 0.44
C PHE A 191 0.26 21.08 -1.01
N ILE A 192 -0.11 22.34 -1.23
CA ILE A 192 -0.26 22.94 -2.57
C ILE A 192 1.09 22.97 -3.30
N GLY A 193 2.18 23.32 -2.61
CA GLY A 193 3.52 23.35 -3.19
C GLY A 193 4.00 21.96 -3.63
N LEU A 194 3.75 20.92 -2.83
CA LEU A 194 4.06 19.53 -3.20
C LEU A 194 3.24 19.08 -4.41
N LEU A 195 1.94 19.34 -4.43
CA LEU A 195 1.08 19.01 -5.57
C LEU A 195 1.48 19.77 -6.84
N GLY A 196 1.77 21.07 -6.71
CA GLY A 196 2.25 21.90 -7.81
C GLY A 196 3.62 21.42 -8.33
N GLY A 197 4.53 21.02 -7.43
CA GLY A 197 5.82 20.44 -7.80
C GLY A 197 5.67 19.14 -8.58
N ILE A 198 4.80 18.24 -8.13
CA ILE A 198 4.48 16.98 -8.84
C ILE A 198 3.87 17.28 -10.21
N TYR A 199 2.90 18.21 -10.28
CA TYR A 199 2.28 18.64 -11.53
C TYR A 199 3.30 19.22 -12.52
N LEU A 200 4.19 20.09 -12.06
CA LEU A 200 5.23 20.69 -12.91
C LEU A 200 6.26 19.65 -13.36
N PHE A 201 6.63 18.73 -12.48
CA PHE A 201 7.51 17.62 -12.82
C PHE A 201 6.90 16.74 -13.91
N LEU A 202 5.64 16.33 -13.74
CA LEU A 202 4.94 15.52 -14.72
C LEU A 202 4.73 16.26 -16.04
N SER A 203 4.34 17.53 -16.02
CA SER A 203 4.08 18.30 -17.26
C SER A 203 5.32 18.67 -18.06
N LYS A 204 6.49 18.84 -17.42
CA LYS A 204 7.73 19.25 -18.11
C LYS A 204 8.65 18.11 -18.50
N THR A 205 8.46 16.91 -17.95
CA THR A 205 9.39 15.80 -18.18
C THR A 205 8.87 14.93 -19.31
N GLU A 206 9.65 14.80 -20.39
CA GLU A 206 9.39 13.80 -21.42
C GLU A 206 9.51 12.40 -20.81
N SER A 207 8.41 11.66 -20.86
CA SER A 207 8.36 10.32 -20.32
C SER A 207 8.94 9.32 -21.31
N LYS A 208 9.86 8.49 -20.83
CA LYS A 208 10.43 7.37 -21.61
C LYS A 208 9.72 6.04 -21.36
N THR A 209 8.60 6.08 -20.64
CA THR A 209 7.85 4.89 -20.23
C THR A 209 6.38 5.12 -20.51
N PHE A 210 5.70 4.06 -20.94
CA PHE A 210 4.25 4.08 -21.19
C PHE A 210 3.45 4.66 -20.02
N PHE A 211 3.84 4.37 -18.77
CA PHE A 211 3.17 4.93 -17.59
C PHE A 211 3.39 6.44 -17.43
N GLY A 212 4.62 6.91 -17.70
CA GLY A 212 4.90 8.34 -17.67
C GLY A 212 4.15 9.09 -18.76
N GLU A 213 3.92 8.47 -19.92
CA GLU A 213 3.15 9.07 -21.03
C GLU A 213 1.67 9.14 -20.67
N PHE A 214 1.10 8.04 -20.16
CA PHE A 214 -0.26 8.01 -19.62
C PHE A 214 -0.49 9.05 -18.50
N LEU A 215 0.45 9.19 -17.56
CA LEU A 215 0.36 10.19 -16.50
C LEU A 215 0.47 11.62 -17.05
N HIS A 216 1.36 11.84 -18.00
CA HIS A 216 1.59 13.14 -18.64
C HIS A 216 0.34 13.59 -19.40
N GLU A 217 -0.27 12.70 -20.19
CA GLU A 217 -1.54 12.92 -20.89
C GLU A 217 -2.70 13.21 -19.94
N MET A 218 -2.84 12.46 -18.84
CA MET A 218 -3.91 12.70 -17.86
C MET A 218 -3.76 14.04 -17.12
N VAL A 219 -2.54 14.57 -17.00
CA VAL A 219 -2.25 15.81 -16.28
C VAL A 219 -2.42 17.04 -17.17
N LEU A 220 -2.21 16.90 -18.48
CA LEU A 220 -2.36 17.99 -19.43
C LEU A 220 -3.82 18.32 -19.73
N THR A 221 -4.08 19.60 -19.96
CA THR A 221 -5.37 20.03 -20.53
C THR A 221 -5.44 19.69 -22.02
N PRO A 222 -6.65 19.47 -22.58
CA PRO A 222 -6.82 19.11 -24.01
C PRO A 222 -6.24 20.15 -24.99
N ALA A 223 -6.11 21.41 -24.57
CA ALA A 223 -5.46 22.45 -25.37
C ALA A 223 -3.92 22.32 -25.39
N GLN A 224 -3.31 21.91 -24.26
CA GLN A 224 -1.86 21.71 -24.17
C GLN A 224 -1.42 20.45 -24.91
N LEU A 225 -2.23 19.38 -24.86
CA LEU A 225 -2.00 18.15 -25.63
C LEU A 225 -1.89 18.42 -27.14
N LYS A 226 -2.85 19.17 -27.71
CA LYS A 226 -2.81 19.54 -29.13
C LYS A 226 -1.57 20.32 -29.54
N GLN A 227 -1.15 21.28 -28.70
CA GLN A 227 0.06 22.06 -28.97
C GLN A 227 1.33 21.20 -28.93
N GLU A 228 1.34 20.14 -28.14
CA GLU A 228 2.47 19.22 -28.06
C GLU A 228 2.48 18.23 -29.23
N GLU A 229 1.31 17.75 -29.65
CA GLU A 229 1.13 16.95 -30.87
C GLU A 229 1.58 17.73 -32.11
N GLU A 230 1.15 19.00 -32.24
CA GLU A 230 1.58 19.89 -33.33
C GLU A 230 3.10 20.07 -33.33
N LYS A 231 3.73 20.31 -32.17
CA LYS A 231 5.19 20.42 -32.07
C LYS A 231 5.93 19.12 -32.39
N LYS A 232 5.37 17.96 -32.01
CA LYS A 232 5.94 16.66 -32.36
C LYS A 232 5.84 16.40 -33.87
N LEU A 233 4.72 16.80 -34.48
CA LEU A 233 4.49 16.71 -35.92
C LEU A 233 5.45 17.62 -36.69
N ASP A 234 5.60 18.88 -36.28
CA ASP A 234 6.54 19.83 -36.90
C ASP A 234 7.99 19.32 -36.83
N LYS A 235 8.42 18.77 -35.69
CA LYS A 235 9.74 18.15 -35.55
C LYS A 235 9.92 16.90 -36.41
N ALA A 236 8.89 16.10 -36.58
CA ALA A 236 8.94 14.93 -37.46
C ALA A 236 9.11 15.36 -38.92
N PHE A 237 8.36 16.39 -39.35
CA PHE A 237 8.53 16.99 -40.67
C PHE A 237 9.92 17.60 -40.89
N GLU A 238 10.49 18.29 -39.90
CA GLU A 238 11.87 18.82 -39.99
C GLU A 238 12.91 17.70 -40.12
N ASN A 239 12.80 16.62 -39.34
CA ASN A 239 13.73 15.49 -39.43
C ASN A 239 13.62 14.74 -40.78
N ASP A 240 12.39 14.52 -41.28
CA ASP A 240 12.17 13.89 -42.58
C ASP A 240 12.73 14.74 -43.73
N LEU A 241 12.73 16.07 -43.58
CA LEU A 241 13.33 16.99 -44.54
C LEU A 241 14.86 17.02 -44.48
N ASP A 242 15.46 16.80 -43.31
CA ASP A 242 16.93 16.74 -43.14
C ASP A 242 17.52 15.39 -43.57
N ASP A 243 16.77 14.29 -43.50
CA ASP A 243 17.21 12.94 -43.94
C ASP A 243 17.18 12.75 -45.48
N ASP A 244 16.50 13.65 -46.22
CA ASP A 244 16.36 13.64 -47.69
C ASP A 244 17.43 14.48 -48.45
N PHE A 245 18.42 15.07 -47.75
CA PHE A 245 19.53 15.87 -48.32
C PHE A 245 20.94 15.29 -48.12
#